data_AF-A0A9D6TAR8-F1
#
_entry.id   AF-A0A9D6TAR8-F1
#
_cell.length_a   1.000
_cell.length_b   1.000
_cell.length_c   1.000
_cell.angle_alpha   90.00
_cell.angle_beta   90.00
_cell.angle_gamma   90.00
#
_symmetry.space_group_name_H-M   'P 1'
#
loop_
_entity.id
_entity.type
_entity.pdbx_description
1 polymer ?
#
loop_
_entity_poly.entity_id
_entity_poly.type
_entity_poly.pdbx_seq_one_letter_code
_entity_poly.pdbx_strand_id
1 'polypeptide(L)'
;MQRVIRVVYEDGVLKPLQPVRLRERKTCLVSIYPEDEWQKDFDALLRNVHRRTRRFSPATIEADITKARAEVKAKRREASRSA
;
A
#
# COMPACT_ATOMS: atom_id res chain seq x y z
N MET A 1 4.57 1.66 -12.50
CA MET A 1 3.29 1.36 -11.81
C MET A 1 2.89 -0.07 -12.13
N GLN A 2 2.70 -0.90 -11.11
CA GLN A 2 2.03 -2.20 -11.28
C GLN A 2 0.53 -1.95 -11.44
N ARG A 3 -0.10 -2.62 -12.40
CA ARG A 3 -1.55 -2.55 -12.64
C ARG A 3 -2.12 -3.94 -12.44
N VAL A 4 -3.10 -4.07 -11.55
CA VAL A 4 -3.84 -5.32 -11.37
C VAL A 4 -4.90 -5.40 -12.47
N ILE A 5 -4.95 -6.54 -13.15
CA ILE A 5 -5.94 -6.84 -14.19
C ILE A 5 -6.52 -8.20 -13.81
N ARG A 6 -7.84 -8.29 -13.68
CA ARG A 6 -8.47 -9.57 -13.42
C ARG A 6 -8.57 -10.32 -14.75
N VAL A 7 -8.19 -11.58 -14.73
CA VAL A 7 -8.17 -12.46 -15.91
C VAL A 7 -8.85 -13.77 -15.55
N VAL A 8 -9.46 -14.40 -16.53
CA VAL A 8 -9.90 -15.79 -16.45
C VAL A 8 -8.98 -16.65 -17.30
N TYR A 9 -8.64 -17.84 -16.83
CA TYR A 9 -7.90 -18.82 -17.60
C TYR A 9 -8.87 -19.84 -18.20
N GLU A 10 -9.03 -19.79 -19.52
CA GLU A 10 -9.94 -20.67 -20.27
C GLU A 10 -9.24 -21.11 -21.56
N ASP A 11 -9.38 -22.40 -21.90
CA ASP A 11 -8.85 -22.97 -23.14
C ASP A 11 -7.34 -22.75 -23.35
N GLY A 12 -6.58 -22.69 -22.26
CA GLY A 12 -5.13 -22.44 -22.32
C GLY A 12 -4.74 -20.96 -22.44
N VAL A 13 -5.70 -20.03 -22.44
CA VAL A 13 -5.48 -18.60 -22.71
C VAL A 13 -5.93 -17.73 -21.52
N LEU A 14 -5.12 -16.74 -21.15
CA LEU A 14 -5.48 -15.72 -20.17
C LEU A 14 -6.34 -14.63 -20.85
N LYS A 15 -7.62 -14.58 -20.51
CA LYS A 15 -8.59 -13.61 -21.04
C LYS A 15 -8.84 -12.52 -19.99
N PRO A 16 -8.56 -11.24 -20.27
CA PRO A 16 -8.82 -10.17 -19.31
C PRO A 16 -10.32 -9.87 -19.18
N LEU A 17 -10.79 -9.67 -17.95
CA LEU A 17 -12.17 -9.30 -17.65
C LEU A 17 -12.49 -7.83 -17.96
N GLN A 18 -11.46 -7.00 -18.18
CA GLN A 18 -11.60 -5.60 -18.55
C GLN A 18 -10.71 -5.26 -19.75
N PRO A 19 -11.09 -4.27 -20.59
CA PRO A 19 -10.24 -3.81 -21.67
C PRO A 19 -8.87 -3.33 -21.19
N VAL A 20 -7.82 -3.95 -21.71
CA VAL A 20 -6.43 -3.55 -21.42
C VAL A 20 -5.89 -2.76 -22.61
N ARG A 21 -5.55 -1.49 -22.38
CA ARG A 21 -4.90 -0.64 -23.39
C ARG A 21 -3.41 -0.98 -23.46
N LEU A 22 -3.06 -2.00 -24.23
CA LEU A 22 -1.69 -2.31 -24.59
C LEU A 22 -1.43 -1.94 -26.05
N ARG A 23 -0.19 -1.55 -26.36
CA ARG A 23 0.22 -1.38 -27.77
C ARG A 23 0.26 -2.75 -28.42
N GLU A 24 -0.11 -2.80 -29.69
CA GLU A 24 -0.06 -4.03 -30.47
C GLU A 24 1.35 -4.63 -30.45
N ARG A 25 1.45 -5.96 -30.33
CA ARG A 25 2.71 -6.72 -30.26
C ARG A 25 3.66 -6.34 -29.12
N LYS A 26 3.17 -5.67 -28.08
CA LYS A 26 3.98 -5.37 -26.90
C LYS A 26 4.08 -6.59 -25.97
N THR A 27 5.28 -7.14 -25.84
CA THR A 27 5.60 -8.15 -24.81
C THR A 27 5.56 -7.50 -23.42
N CYS A 28 4.86 -8.14 -22.48
CA CYS A 28 4.77 -7.71 -21.09
C CYS A 28 5.03 -8.90 -20.17
N LEU A 29 5.70 -8.65 -19.04
CA LEU A 29 5.79 -9.62 -17.96
C LEU A 29 4.46 -9.63 -17.20
N VAL A 30 3.90 -10.81 -16.97
CA VAL A 30 2.66 -11.00 -16.20
C VAL A 30 2.98 -11.81 -14.96
N SER A 31 2.51 -11.34 -13.80
CA SER A 31 2.52 -12.12 -12.57
C SER A 31 1.09 -12.62 -12.32
N ILE A 32 0.95 -13.93 -12.19
CA ILE A 32 -0.34 -14.59 -11.96
C ILE A 32 -0.44 -14.91 -10.48
N TYR A 33 -1.53 -14.49 -9.86
CA TYR A 33 -1.85 -14.79 -8.46
C TYR A 33 -3.30 -15.25 -8.40
N PRO A 34 -3.60 -16.44 -7.85
CA PRO A 34 -4.97 -16.84 -7.55
C PRO A 34 -5.63 -15.81 -6.63
N GLU A 35 -6.84 -15.36 -6.99
CA GLU A 35 -7.51 -14.25 -6.28
C GLU A 35 -7.82 -14.61 -4.82
N ASP A 36 -8.16 -15.88 -4.57
CA ASP A 36 -8.44 -16.43 -3.25
C ASP A 36 -7.20 -16.51 -2.35
N GLU A 37 -6.06 -16.98 -2.88
CA GLU A 37 -4.79 -16.99 -2.16
C GLU A 37 -4.32 -15.58 -1.85
N TRP A 38 -4.40 -14.67 -2.83
CA TRP A 38 -4.05 -13.27 -2.64
C TRP A 38 -4.89 -12.62 -1.54
N GLN A 39 -6.20 -12.85 -1.54
CA GLN A 39 -7.10 -12.29 -0.53
C GLN A 39 -6.77 -12.85 0.86
N LYS A 40 -6.51 -14.16 0.97
CA LYS A 40 -6.13 -14.82 2.23
C LYS A 40 -4.85 -14.23 2.82
N ASP A 41 -3.83 -14.02 1.99
CA ASP A 41 -2.56 -13.43 2.40
C ASP A 41 -2.72 -11.97 2.82
N PHE A 42 -3.49 -11.20 2.05
CA PHE A 42 -3.82 -9.81 2.37
C PHE A 42 -4.55 -9.69 3.71
N ASP A 43 -5.55 -10.54 3.95
CA ASP A 43 -6.29 -10.55 5.21
C ASP A 43 -5.39 -10.96 6.39
N ALA A 44 -4.49 -11.91 6.19
CA ALA A 44 -3.52 -12.30 7.21
C ALA A 44 -2.57 -11.14 7.57
N LEU A 45 -2.12 -10.40 6.56
CA LEU A 45 -1.30 -9.20 6.75
C LEU A 45 -2.09 -8.12 7.52
N LEU A 46 -3.32 -7.83 7.11
CA LEU A 46 -4.18 -6.86 7.80
C LEU A 46 -4.42 -7.24 9.26
N ARG A 47 -4.70 -8.52 9.55
CA ARG A 47 -4.83 -9.00 10.93
C ARG A 47 -3.56 -8.78 11.73
N ASN A 48 -2.39 -9.03 11.14
CA ASN A 48 -1.10 -8.81 11.79
C ASN A 48 -0.85 -7.31 12.07
N VAL A 49 -1.16 -6.44 11.11
CA VAL A 49 -1.05 -4.98 11.28
C VAL A 49 -1.96 -4.53 12.42
N HIS A 50 -3.25 -4.84 12.35
CA HIS A 50 -4.21 -4.49 13.40
C HIS A 50 -3.79 -5.00 14.77
N ARG A 51 -3.32 -6.26 14.87
CA ARG A 51 -2.86 -6.83 16.15
C ARG A 51 -1.69 -6.02 16.73
N ARG A 52 -0.73 -5.61 15.89
CA ARG A 52 0.44 -4.83 16.32
C ARG A 52 0.09 -3.39 16.70
N THR A 53 -0.90 -2.80 16.04
CA THR A 53 -1.27 -1.40 16.23
C THR A 53 -2.37 -1.19 17.28
N ARG A 54 -3.12 -2.24 17.65
CA ARG A 54 -4.22 -2.18 18.64
C ARG A 54 -3.83 -1.58 20.00
N ARG A 55 -2.55 -1.69 20.39
CA ARG A 55 -2.03 -1.10 21.64
C ARG A 55 -1.94 0.43 21.61
N PHE A 56 -2.00 1.05 20.43
CA PHE A 56 -1.92 2.49 20.27
C PHE A 56 -3.34 3.04 20.11
N SER A 57 -3.78 3.83 21.08
CA SER A 57 -5.06 4.53 20.95
C SER A 57 -4.92 5.67 19.94
N PRO A 58 -6.00 6.06 19.24
CA PRO A 58 -5.99 7.25 18.38
C PRO A 58 -5.48 8.50 19.12
N ALA A 59 -5.87 8.68 20.38
CA ALA A 59 -5.40 9.81 21.20
C ALA A 59 -3.87 9.77 21.44
N THR A 60 -3.30 8.59 21.65
CA THR A 60 -1.85 8.40 21.78
C THR A 60 -1.13 8.74 20.48
N ILE A 61 -1.66 8.29 19.34
CA ILE A 61 -1.10 8.59 18.01
C ILE A 61 -1.13 10.10 17.75
N GLU A 62 -2.26 10.76 18.03
CA GLU A 62 -2.40 12.22 17.86
C GLU A 62 -1.48 13.03 18.79
N ALA A 63 -1.31 12.57 20.03
CA ALA A 63 -0.38 13.18 20.97
C ALA A 63 1.08 13.09 20.47
N ASP A 64 1.49 11.92 19.96
CA ASP A 64 2.81 11.71 19.40
C ASP A 64 3.04 12.56 18.13
N ILE A 65 2.05 12.64 17.24
CA ILE A 65 2.10 13.50 16.04
C ILE A 65 2.27 14.98 16.46
N THR A 66 1.48 15.42 17.43
CA THR A 66 1.52 16.81 17.94
C THR A 66 2.87 17.12 18.55
N LYS A 67 3.41 16.21 19.36
CA LYS A 67 4.74 16.34 19.97
C LYS A 67 5.83 16.43 18.90
N ALA A 68 5.86 15.51 17.93
CA ALA A 68 6.84 15.52 16.85
C ALA A 68 6.80 16.83 16.03
N ARG A 69 5.60 17.37 15.77
CA ARG A 69 5.44 18.67 15.11
C ARG A 69 6.00 19.82 15.94
N ALA A 70 5.77 19.82 17.25
CA ALA A 70 6.29 20.84 18.15
C ALA A 70 7.83 20.82 18.19
N GLU A 71 8.43 19.63 18.26
CA GLU A 71 9.90 19.45 18.23
C GLU A 71 10.53 20.01 16.95
N VAL A 72 9.94 19.72 15.78
CA VAL A 72 10.41 20.28 14.50
C VAL A 72 10.30 21.81 14.49
N LYS A 73 9.20 22.36 14.99
CA LYS A 73 8.98 23.81 15.07
C LYS A 73 9.98 24.49 16.00
N ALA A 74 10.30 23.88 17.13
CA ALA A 74 11.30 24.36 18.08
C ALA A 74 12.70 24.39 17.43
N LYS A 75 13.12 23.27 16.81
CA LYS A 75 14.40 23.18 16.09
C LYS A 75 14.55 24.24 15.00
N ARG A 76 13.49 24.48 14.22
CA ARG A 76 13.48 25.54 13.19
C ARG A 76 13.63 26.94 13.78
N ARG A 77 13.00 27.20 14.93
CA ARG A 77 13.10 28.50 15.62
C ARG A 77 14.48 28.74 16.22
N GLU A 78 15.11 27.70 16.78
CA GLU A 78 16.50 27.77 17.25
C GLU A 78 17.46 28.03 16.09
N ALA A 79 17.35 27.28 14.99
CA ALA A 79 18.18 27.49 13.81
C ALA A 79 18.05 28.92 13.23
N SER A 80 16.85 29.50 13.27
CA SER A 80 16.62 30.89 12.82
C SER A 80 17.09 31.97 13.79
N ARG A 81 17.35 31.64 15.07
CA ARG A 81 17.87 32.59 16.07
C ARG A 81 19.39 32.57 16.16
N SER A 82 20.02 31.49 15.73
CA SER A 82 21.47 31.31 15.70
C SER A 82 22.11 31.70 14.34
N ALA A 83 21.32 32.22 13.41
CA ALA A 83 21.72 32.73 12.09
C ALA A 83 21.51 34.25 12.05
#